data_AF-A0A0E0UYX2-F1
#
_entry.id   AF-A0A0E0UYX2-F1
#
_cell.length_a   1.000
_cell.length_b   1.000
_cell.length_c   1.000
_cell.angle_alpha   90.00
_cell.angle_beta   90.00
_cell.angle_gamma   90.00
#
_symmetry.space_group_name_H-M   'P 1'
#
loop_
_entity.id
_entity.type
_entity.pdbx_description
1 polymer ?
#
loop_
_entity_poly.entity_id
_entity_poly.type
_entity_poly.pdbx_seq_one_letter_code
_entity_poly.pdbx_strand_id
1 'polypeptide(L)'
;MARIKNAKTKYFVAEIVDGVGEPVWKRLSKWITNVSDDGSDNTEEQGDYDGDGNEKTVVLGYSEAYTFEGTHDREDEAQNLIVAKRRTPENRGIMFKIEIPDTETAIGKATVSEIKGSAGGGDATEFPAFGCRIAYDETPTITKP
;
A
#
# COMPACT_ATOMS: atom_id res chain seq x y z
N MET A 1 -5.19 -18.79 -17.48
CA MET A 1 -5.17 -17.32 -17.67
C MET A 1 -3.80 -16.92 -18.22
N ALA A 2 -3.74 -16.01 -19.19
CA ALA A 2 -2.47 -15.56 -19.77
C ALA A 2 -1.64 -14.78 -18.74
N ARG A 3 -0.31 -14.87 -18.82
CA ARG A 3 0.61 -14.10 -17.95
C ARG A 3 0.27 -12.59 -18.08
N ILE A 4 -0.17 -11.97 -16.99
CA ILE A 4 -0.44 -10.53 -16.93
C ILE A 4 0.84 -9.84 -16.45
N LYS A 5 1.27 -8.78 -17.14
CA LYS A 5 2.40 -7.96 -16.67
C LYS A 5 1.95 -7.13 -15.46
N ASN A 6 2.76 -7.04 -14.41
CA ASN A 6 2.47 -6.23 -13.20
C ASN A 6 2.15 -4.76 -13.52
N ALA A 7 2.70 -4.20 -14.61
CA ALA A 7 2.38 -2.86 -15.09
C ALA A 7 0.91 -2.65 -15.48
N LYS A 8 0.12 -3.73 -15.64
CA LYS A 8 -1.33 -3.66 -15.88
C LYS A 8 -2.12 -3.47 -14.59
N THR A 9 -1.57 -3.84 -13.43
CA THR A 9 -2.16 -3.52 -12.13
C THR A 9 -2.10 -2.02 -11.92
N LYS A 10 -3.22 -1.40 -11.54
CA LYS A 10 -3.30 0.03 -11.30
C LYS A 10 -3.53 0.28 -9.83
N TYR A 11 -2.76 1.22 -9.30
CA TYR A 11 -2.84 1.66 -7.91
C TYR A 11 -3.37 3.08 -7.86
N PHE A 12 -4.29 3.33 -6.94
CA PHE A 12 -4.90 4.64 -6.74
C PHE A 12 -4.93 4.99 -5.25
N VAL A 13 -4.72 6.26 -4.96
CA VAL A 13 -4.78 6.83 -3.62
C VAL A 13 -5.72 8.02 -3.61
N ALA A 14 -6.43 8.23 -2.50
CA ALA A 14 -7.26 9.39 -2.28
C ALA A 14 -7.20 9.81 -0.80
N GLU A 15 -7.56 11.06 -0.51
CA GLU A 15 -7.80 11.47 0.87
C GLU A 15 -9.05 10.78 1.42
N ILE A 16 -9.06 10.53 2.73
CA ILE A 16 -10.26 10.08 3.43
C ILE A 16 -11.23 11.26 3.46
N VAL A 17 -12.41 11.09 2.87
CA VAL A 17 -13.47 12.10 2.90
C VAL A 17 -14.45 11.72 3.99
N ASP A 18 -14.50 12.50 5.07
CA ASP A 18 -15.50 12.35 6.11
C ASP A 18 -16.83 12.98 5.64
N GLY A 19 -17.71 12.18 5.00
CA GLY A 19 -19.02 12.65 4.55
C GLY A 19 -19.60 11.91 3.33
N VAL A 20 -20.51 12.58 2.60
CA VAL A 20 -21.23 12.04 1.41
C VAL A 20 -20.44 12.25 0.10
N GLY A 21 -19.19 12.69 0.17
CA GLY A 21 -18.35 12.91 -1.01
C GLY A 21 -17.64 11.63 -1.46
N GLU A 22 -17.60 11.37 -2.76
CA GLU A 22 -16.77 10.29 -3.30
C GLU A 22 -15.27 10.66 -3.22
N PRO A 23 -14.40 9.72 -2.84
CA PRO A 23 -12.96 9.97 -2.82
C PRO A 23 -12.44 10.30 -4.22
N VAL A 24 -11.68 11.39 -4.32
CA VAL A 24 -11.04 11.78 -5.58
C VAL A 24 -9.80 10.91 -5.80
N TRP A 25 -9.96 9.84 -6.57
CA TRP A 25 -8.89 8.88 -6.86
C TRP A 25 -7.79 9.48 -7.73
N LYS A 26 -6.56 9.43 -7.22
CA LYS A 26 -5.34 9.84 -7.94
C LYS A 26 -4.51 8.60 -8.23
N ARG A 27 -4.08 8.44 -9.49
CA ARG A 27 -3.34 7.25 -9.93
C ARG A 27 -1.88 7.33 -9.51
N LEU A 28 -1.45 6.42 -8.63
CA LEU A 28 -0.05 6.28 -8.24
C LEU A 28 0.70 5.45 -9.30
N SER A 29 1.39 6.13 -10.22
CA SER A 29 2.02 5.44 -11.35
C SER A 29 3.20 6.16 -12.00
N LYS A 30 3.22 7.51 -11.96
CA LYS A 30 4.26 8.30 -12.62
C LYS A 30 5.60 7.95 -11.98
N TRP A 31 6.59 7.51 -12.78
CA TRP A 31 7.94 7.15 -12.35
C TRP A 31 8.05 6.12 -11.20
N ILE A 32 7.00 5.34 -10.95
CA ILE A 32 7.07 4.17 -10.06
C ILE A 32 7.68 3.02 -10.86
N THR A 33 8.83 2.54 -10.41
CA THR A 33 9.59 1.48 -11.10
C THR A 33 9.35 0.11 -10.46
N ASN A 34 8.98 0.07 -9.18
CA ASN A 34 8.72 -1.16 -8.46
C ASN A 34 7.54 -1.01 -7.50
N VAL A 35 6.75 -2.09 -7.40
CA VAL A 35 5.75 -2.29 -6.35
C VAL A 35 5.95 -3.70 -5.83
N SER A 36 6.29 -3.80 -4.55
CA SER A 36 6.49 -5.07 -3.85
C SER A 36 5.27 -5.38 -2.98
N ASP A 37 4.87 -6.65 -2.95
CA ASP A 37 3.99 -7.16 -1.91
C ASP A 37 4.80 -7.26 -0.61
N ASP A 38 4.36 -6.51 0.40
CA ASP A 38 4.99 -6.42 1.72
C ASP A 38 3.99 -6.83 2.81
N GLY A 39 3.02 -7.69 2.43
CA GLY A 39 2.07 -8.27 3.33
C GLY A 39 2.74 -9.25 4.29
N SER A 40 2.16 -9.38 5.49
CA SER A 40 2.72 -10.22 6.54
C SER A 40 1.63 -10.96 7.30
N ASP A 41 1.83 -12.25 7.53
CA ASP A 41 1.04 -13.05 8.45
C ASP A 41 1.43 -12.73 9.90
N ASN A 42 0.42 -12.52 10.74
CA ASN A 42 0.59 -12.54 12.19
C ASN A 42 0.36 -13.97 12.65
N THR A 43 1.40 -14.64 13.15
CA THR A 43 1.36 -16.05 13.57
C THR A 43 1.72 -16.21 15.03
N GLU A 44 1.09 -17.18 15.69
CA GLU A 44 1.40 -17.61 17.05
C GLU A 44 1.70 -19.12 17.05
N GLU A 45 2.66 -19.55 17.86
CA GLU A 45 2.95 -20.96 18.10
C GLU A 45 2.20 -21.44 19.33
N GLN A 46 1.31 -22.41 19.17
CA GLN A 46 0.52 -23.00 20.27
C GLN A 46 0.84 -24.49 20.43
N GLY A 47 1.14 -24.90 21.66
CA GLY A 47 1.36 -26.30 22.04
C GLY A 47 0.39 -26.72 23.14
N ASP A 48 -0.39 -27.77 22.89
CA ASP A 48 -1.37 -28.30 23.84
C ASP A 48 -0.88 -29.64 24.43
N TYR A 49 -1.21 -29.90 25.70
CA TYR A 49 -0.91 -31.17 26.39
C TYR A 49 -1.63 -32.40 25.80
N ASP A 50 -2.62 -32.17 24.92
CA ASP A 50 -3.33 -33.22 24.17
C ASP A 50 -2.65 -33.53 22.82
N GLY A 51 -1.55 -32.85 22.50
CA GLY A 51 -0.75 -33.05 21.30
C GLY A 51 0.47 -33.95 21.50
N ASP A 52 1.05 -34.43 20.40
CA ASP A 52 2.26 -35.29 20.35
C ASP A 52 3.57 -34.53 20.70
N GLY A 53 3.47 -33.45 21.47
CA GLY A 53 4.62 -32.61 21.87
C GLY A 53 5.12 -31.61 20.81
N ASN A 54 4.45 -31.48 19.66
CA ASN A 54 4.81 -30.51 18.62
C ASN A 54 3.97 -29.22 18.70
N GLU A 55 4.64 -28.07 18.58
CA GLU A 55 3.99 -26.76 18.47
C GLU A 55 3.29 -26.64 17.10
N LYS A 56 2.08 -26.07 17.10
CA LYS A 56 1.30 -25.76 15.90
C LYS A 56 1.38 -24.26 15.63
N THR A 57 1.81 -23.89 14.43
CA THR A 57 1.71 -22.51 13.96
C THR A 57 0.26 -22.19 13.60
N VAL A 58 -0.33 -21.21 14.28
CA VAL A 58 -1.66 -20.68 14.02
C VAL A 58 -1.53 -19.29 13.41
N VAL A 59 -2.15 -19.07 12.25
CA VAL A 59 -2.22 -17.74 11.63
C VAL A 59 -3.38 -16.96 12.28
N LEU A 60 -3.06 -15.90 13.01
CA LEU A 60 -4.02 -15.02 13.69
C LEU A 60 -4.65 -14.00 12.75
N GLY A 61 -3.94 -13.61 11.70
CA GLY A 61 -4.44 -12.67 10.70
C GLY A 61 -3.39 -12.34 9.64
N TYR A 62 -3.82 -11.67 8.59
CA TYR A 62 -2.97 -11.23 7.49
C TYR A 62 -3.07 -9.71 7.35
N SER A 63 -1.92 -9.03 7.36
CA SER A 63 -1.82 -7.61 7.07
C SER A 63 -1.40 -7.43 5.62
N GLU A 64 -2.31 -6.96 4.77
CA GLU A 64 -2.01 -6.70 3.36
C GLU A 64 -1.36 -5.33 3.18
N ALA A 65 -0.15 -5.31 2.62
CA ALA A 65 0.60 -4.08 2.42
C ALA A 65 1.45 -4.11 1.16
N TYR A 66 1.73 -2.92 0.63
CA TYR A 66 2.48 -2.73 -0.60
C TYR A 66 3.53 -1.64 -0.43
N THR A 67 4.74 -1.91 -0.90
CA THR A 67 5.84 -0.95 -0.91
C THR A 67 6.07 -0.44 -2.33
N PHE A 68 5.99 0.88 -2.48
CA PHE A 68 6.18 1.58 -3.74
C PHE A 68 7.54 2.23 -3.77
N GLU A 69 8.26 2.09 -4.88
CA GLU A 69 9.57 2.70 -5.09
C GLU A 69 9.66 3.33 -6.48
N GLY A 70 10.35 4.46 -6.56
CA GLY A 70 10.54 5.16 -7.82
C GLY A 70 11.20 6.52 -7.67
N THR A 71 10.94 7.41 -8.62
CA THR A 71 11.40 8.79 -8.61
C THR A 71 10.26 9.73 -8.23
N HIS A 72 10.56 10.68 -7.34
CA HIS A 72 9.60 11.68 -6.91
C HIS A 72 9.40 12.75 -7.97
N ASP A 73 8.15 12.92 -8.39
CA ASP A 73 7.71 13.92 -9.35
C ASP A 73 6.79 14.93 -8.66
N ARG A 74 7.23 16.20 -8.61
CA ARG A 74 6.53 17.27 -7.90
C ARG A 74 5.24 17.72 -8.59
N GLU A 75 4.98 17.28 -9.81
CA GLU A 75 3.71 17.54 -10.49
C GLU A 75 2.72 16.38 -10.31
N ASP A 76 3.17 15.24 -9.77
CA ASP A 76 2.28 14.10 -9.51
C ASP A 76 1.50 14.29 -8.21
N GLU A 77 0.19 14.50 -8.36
CA GLU A 77 -0.68 14.76 -7.21
C GLU A 77 -0.79 13.57 -6.25
N ALA A 78 -0.66 12.32 -6.73
CA ALA A 78 -0.73 11.14 -5.88
C ALA A 78 0.51 11.03 -4.98
N GLN A 79 1.69 11.18 -5.57
CA GLN A 79 2.95 11.19 -4.83
C GLN A 79 3.03 12.36 -3.85
N ASN A 80 2.59 13.54 -4.26
CA ASN A 80 2.57 14.73 -3.41
C ASN A 80 1.64 14.58 -2.21
N LEU A 81 0.45 13.98 -2.39
CA LEU A 81 -0.47 13.66 -1.31
C LEU A 81 0.20 12.77 -0.25
N ILE A 82 0.89 11.72 -0.70
CA ILE A 82 1.63 10.80 0.18
C ILE A 82 2.77 11.55 0.90
N VAL A 83 3.56 12.32 0.16
CA VAL A 83 4.74 13.02 0.70
C VAL A 83 4.35 14.12 1.68
N ALA A 84 3.23 14.80 1.47
CA ALA A 84 2.70 15.79 2.41
C ALA A 84 2.40 15.17 3.78
N LYS A 85 1.89 13.92 3.81
CA LYS A 85 1.59 13.17 5.05
C LYS A 85 2.83 12.76 5.85
N ARG A 86 4.05 12.90 5.29
CA ARG A 86 5.30 12.64 6.01
C ARG A 86 5.41 13.46 7.30
N ARG A 87 5.01 14.74 7.24
CA ARG A 87 5.12 15.71 8.35
C ARG A 87 3.95 15.67 9.32
N THR A 88 2.91 14.89 9.01
CA THR A 88 1.68 14.80 9.80
C THR A 88 1.46 13.34 10.21
N PRO A 89 2.25 12.81 11.16
CA PRO A 89 2.22 11.39 11.53
C PRO A 89 0.84 10.94 12.04
N GLU A 90 0.09 11.85 12.66
CA GLU A 90 -1.27 11.65 13.13
C GLU A 90 -2.34 11.61 12.02
N ASN A 91 -2.02 12.00 10.78
CA ASN A 91 -2.94 12.00 9.64
C ASN A 91 -2.35 11.31 8.40
N ARG A 92 -1.92 10.05 8.58
CA ARG A 92 -1.41 9.20 7.50
C ARG A 92 -2.44 8.27 6.87
N GLY A 93 -3.68 8.32 7.32
CA GLY A 93 -4.79 7.59 6.71
C GLY A 93 -5.10 8.11 5.31
N ILE A 94 -5.34 7.19 4.39
CA ILE A 94 -5.76 7.40 3.00
C ILE A 94 -6.82 6.37 2.62
N MET A 95 -7.49 6.62 1.51
CA MET A 95 -8.20 5.57 0.77
C MET A 95 -7.24 4.98 -0.25
N PHE A 96 -7.15 3.66 -0.31
CA PHE A 96 -6.31 2.93 -1.25
C PHE A 96 -7.15 2.00 -2.11
N LYS A 97 -6.85 1.96 -3.41
CA LYS A 97 -7.53 1.12 -4.39
C LYS A 97 -6.53 0.43 -5.30
N ILE A 98 -6.73 -0.86 -5.51
CA ILE A 98 -6.00 -1.70 -6.46
C ILE A 98 -6.99 -2.19 -7.51
N GLU A 99 -6.63 -2.05 -8.79
CA GLU A 99 -7.39 -2.61 -9.90
C GLU A 99 -6.50 -3.58 -10.67
N ILE A 100 -6.80 -4.87 -10.55
CA ILE A 100 -6.17 -5.94 -11.32
C ILE A 100 -7.12 -6.24 -12.49
N PRO A 101 -6.72 -5.93 -13.74
CA PRO A 101 -7.59 -6.11 -14.90
C PRO A 101 -8.14 -7.53 -15.01
N ASP A 102 -9.43 -7.62 -15.34
CA ASP A 102 -10.18 -8.86 -15.56
C ASP A 102 -10.17 -9.83 -14.36
N THR A 103 -9.75 -9.37 -13.17
CA THR A 103 -9.58 -10.21 -11.98
C THR A 103 -10.38 -9.67 -10.80
N GLU A 104 -9.99 -8.52 -10.28
CA GLU A 104 -10.62 -7.93 -9.10
C GLU A 104 -10.23 -6.46 -8.90
N THR A 105 -11.05 -5.78 -8.10
CA THR A 105 -10.80 -4.45 -7.58
C THR A 105 -10.88 -4.49 -6.06
N ALA A 106 -9.81 -4.10 -5.38
CA ALA A 106 -9.77 -3.97 -3.93
C ALA A 106 -9.83 -2.49 -3.54
N ILE A 107 -10.69 -2.13 -2.59
CA ILE A 107 -10.83 -0.76 -2.07
C ILE A 107 -10.90 -0.81 -0.55
N GLY A 108 -10.10 0.00 0.13
CA GLY A 108 -10.10 0.06 1.59
C GLY A 108 -9.44 1.31 2.15
N LYS A 109 -9.62 1.51 3.46
CA LYS A 109 -8.82 2.47 4.22
C LYS A 109 -7.43 1.89 4.43
N ALA A 110 -6.42 2.73 4.32
CA ALA A 110 -5.04 2.33 4.46
C ALA A 110 -4.23 3.42 5.15
N THR A 111 -3.18 3.01 5.84
CA THR A 111 -2.21 3.90 6.44
C THR A 111 -0.92 3.88 5.65
N VAL A 112 -0.39 5.07 5.38
CA VAL A 112 0.92 5.21 4.73
C VAL A 112 2.03 5.30 5.77
N SER A 113 3.11 4.55 5.58
CA SER A 113 4.33 4.61 6.39
C SER A 113 5.57 4.66 5.48
N GLU A 114 6.75 4.80 6.11
CA GLU A 114 8.05 4.79 5.41
C GLU A 114 8.19 5.79 4.25
N ILE A 115 7.55 6.96 4.41
CA ILE A 115 7.44 7.96 3.35
C ILE A 115 8.81 8.61 3.05
N LYS A 116 9.30 8.40 1.83
CA LYS A 116 10.45 9.04 1.18
C LYS A 116 9.96 9.95 0.04
N GLY A 117 10.62 11.09 -0.14
CA GLY A 117 10.30 12.06 -1.18
C GLY A 117 11.38 13.13 -1.29
N SER A 118 11.10 14.25 -1.97
CA SER A 118 12.03 15.37 -2.20
C SER A 118 12.81 15.88 -0.98
N ALA A 119 12.29 15.71 0.24
CA ALA A 119 12.93 16.13 1.49
C ALA A 119 13.74 15.01 2.18
N GLY A 120 14.00 13.88 1.50
CA GLY A 120 14.65 12.70 2.05
C GLY A 120 16.19 12.73 2.05
N GLY A 121 16.80 13.78 1.47
CA GLY A 121 18.22 13.76 1.12
C GLY A 121 18.47 12.97 -0.16
N GLY A 122 19.69 13.06 -0.69
CA GLY A 122 20.11 12.45 -1.96
C GLY A 122 21.34 13.15 -2.52
N ASP A 123 22.00 12.52 -3.49
CA ASP A 123 23.11 13.17 -4.20
C ASP A 123 22.60 14.40 -4.98
N ALA A 124 23.40 15.46 -5.05
CA ALA A 124 23.01 16.69 -5.75
C ALA A 124 22.76 16.47 -7.26
N THR A 125 23.29 15.40 -7.83
CA THR A 125 23.14 15.03 -9.24
C THR A 125 22.00 14.04 -9.51
N GLU A 126 21.36 13.51 -8.46
CA GLU A 126 20.28 12.53 -8.57
C GLU A 126 18.90 13.18 -8.47
N PHE A 127 17.92 12.56 -9.14
CA PHE A 127 16.53 12.92 -8.93
C PHE A 127 16.06 12.40 -7.57
N PRO A 128 15.20 13.13 -6.84
CA PRO A 128 14.79 12.70 -5.51
C PRO A 128 14.02 11.38 -5.58
N ALA A 129 14.36 10.44 -4.70
CA ALA A 129 13.66 9.16 -4.62
C ALA A 129 12.24 9.34 -4.05
N PHE A 130 11.29 8.60 -4.60
CA PHE A 130 9.96 8.38 -4.01
C PHE A 130 9.93 6.98 -3.40
N GLY A 131 9.35 6.89 -2.21
CA GLY A 131 9.07 5.60 -1.59
C GLY A 131 8.00 5.71 -0.52
N CYS A 132 7.17 4.69 -0.40
CA CYS A 132 6.22 4.58 0.71
C CYS A 132 5.74 3.14 0.86
N ARG A 133 5.37 2.79 2.08
CA ARG A 133 4.61 1.57 2.38
C ARG A 133 3.16 1.95 2.62
N ILE A 134 2.22 1.26 1.98
CA ILE A 134 0.77 1.45 2.17
C ILE A 134 0.22 0.13 2.69
N ALA A 135 -0.34 0.13 3.89
CA ALA A 135 -0.98 -1.05 4.48
C ALA A 135 -2.46 -0.80 4.70
N TYR A 136 -3.30 -1.74 4.31
CA TYR A 136 -4.73 -1.64 4.61
C TYR A 136 -4.96 -1.71 6.12
N ASP A 137 -5.83 -0.86 6.63
CA ASP A 137 -6.17 -0.82 8.06
C ASP A 137 -7.14 -1.95 8.43
N GLU A 138 -7.90 -2.44 7.44
CA GLU A 138 -8.90 -3.50 7.55
C GLU A 138 -8.92 -4.31 6.25
N THR A 139 -9.56 -5.49 6.24
CA THR A 139 -9.72 -6.28 5.01
C THR A 139 -10.41 -5.43 3.94
N PRO A 140 -9.77 -5.21 2.78
CA PRO A 140 -10.34 -4.36 1.73
C PRO A 140 -11.60 -5.01 1.15
N THR A 141 -12.50 -4.17 0.63
CA THR A 141 -13.66 -4.65 -0.12
C THR A 141 -13.21 -5.09 -1.50
N ILE A 142 -13.35 -6.39 -1.79
CA ILE A 142 -12.96 -7.00 -3.07
C ILE A 142 -14.20 -7.15 -3.95
N THR A 143 -14.16 -6.54 -5.14
CA THR A 143 -15.19 -6.68 -6.18
C THR A 143 -14.60 -7.42 -7.38
N LYS A 144 -15.29 -8.47 -7.84
CA LYS A 144 -14.90 -9.24 -9.03
C LYS A 144 -15.79 -8.84 -10.22
N PRO A 145 -15.24 -8.76 -11.44
CA PRO A 145 -15.98 -8.42 -12.65
C PRO A 145 -16.98 -9.50 -13.07
#